data_AF-A0A942TP41-F1
#
_entry.id   AF-A0A942TP41-F1
#
_cell.length_a   1.000
_cell.length_b   1.000
_cell.length_c   1.000
_cell.angle_alpha   90.00
_cell.angle_beta   90.00
_cell.angle_gamma   90.00
#
_symmetry.space_group_name_H-M   'P 1'
#
loop_
_entity.id
_entity.type
_entity.pdbx_description
1 polymer ?
#
loop_
_entity_poly.entity_id
_entity_poly.type
_entity_poly.pdbx_seq_one_letter_code
_entity_poly.pdbx_strand_id
1 'polypeptide(L)'
;MTSSATVLHDGILYHKLTKELYINHKKDGWTDRRIMGRYGMNNVSLSKWKKENLTKDEITNLSLRKGPAAEVKKEKREFKQAPIQTFDKELKQAIAELKELKKENEDLTSRLTLAKVEDNSELENLKSACSDLENETITLQRQIIEKDYEITNKDYALQSLNIKMQNYQKENAALKELVRLWI
;
A
#
# COMPACT_ATOMS: atom_id res chain seq x y z
N MET A 1 -2.88 0.65 44.78
CA MET A 1 -3.00 1.32 43.47
C MET A 1 -2.58 2.77 43.63
N THR A 2 -1.35 3.10 43.25
CA THR A 2 -0.82 4.47 43.34
C THR A 2 -0.95 5.14 41.97
N SER A 3 -1.87 6.11 41.84
CA SER A 3 -2.02 6.95 40.65
C SER A 3 -0.67 7.57 40.26
N SER A 4 -0.16 7.22 39.07
CA SER A 4 1.05 7.81 38.53
C SER A 4 0.71 9.18 37.96
N ALA A 5 0.97 10.24 38.72
CA ALA A 5 0.84 11.60 38.23
C ALA A 5 1.90 11.86 37.14
N THR A 6 1.49 12.26 35.95
CA THR A 6 2.37 12.67 34.85
C THR A 6 2.38 14.20 34.73
N VAL A 7 3.53 14.75 34.35
CA VAL A 7 3.71 16.20 34.12
C VAL A 7 4.12 16.40 32.67
N LEU A 8 3.45 17.32 31.98
CA LEU A 8 3.78 17.70 30.60
C LEU A 8 4.92 18.72 30.61
N HIS A 9 6.05 18.40 29.98
CA HIS A 9 7.14 19.36 29.76
C HIS A 9 7.63 19.21 28.31
N ASP A 10 7.73 20.33 27.58
CA ASP A 10 8.21 20.39 26.18
C ASP A 10 7.46 19.44 25.22
N GLY A 11 6.16 19.23 25.46
CA GLY A 11 5.32 18.33 24.65
C GLY A 11 5.49 16.83 24.95
N ILE A 12 6.29 16.46 25.95
CA ILE A 12 6.54 15.07 26.36
C ILE A 12 5.97 14.84 27.77
N LEU A 13 5.30 13.71 27.96
CA LEU A 13 4.77 13.27 29.26
C LEU A 13 5.88 12.61 30.09
N TYR A 14 6.25 13.22 31.21
CA TYR A 14 7.18 12.64 32.17
C TYR A 14 6.46 12.13 33.42
N HIS A 15 6.96 11.07 34.03
CA HIS A 15 6.50 10.68 35.37
C HIS A 15 6.87 11.77 36.38
N LYS A 16 6.01 12.03 37.36
CA LYS A 16 6.30 12.98 38.43
C LYS A 16 7.38 12.41 39.38
N LEU A 17 8.40 13.21 39.68
CA LEU A 17 9.41 12.86 40.68
C LEU A 17 8.81 12.94 42.09
N THR A 18 8.85 11.83 42.83
CA THR A 18 8.48 11.76 44.25
C THR A 18 9.73 11.71 45.14
N LYS A 19 9.57 12.08 46.42
CA LYS A 19 10.65 12.07 47.42
C LYS A 19 11.34 10.71 47.49
N GLU A 20 10.56 9.64 47.55
CA GLU A 20 11.03 8.25 47.63
C GLU A 20 11.86 7.84 46.40
N LEU A 21 11.38 8.17 45.20
CA LEU A 21 12.09 7.86 43.96
C LEU A 21 13.42 8.58 43.89
N TYR A 22 13.47 9.86 44.26
CA TYR A 22 14.72 10.62 44.29
C TYR A 22 15.73 10.00 45.27
N ILE A 23 15.30 9.62 46.47
CA ILE A 23 16.18 8.98 47.47
C ILE A 23 16.69 7.63 46.97
N ASN A 24 15.84 6.81 46.37
CA ASN A 24 16.24 5.51 45.83
C ASN A 24 17.26 5.66 44.70
N HIS A 25 17.03 6.58 43.75
CA HIS A 25 18.00 6.88 42.69
C HIS A 25 19.34 7.35 43.25
N LYS A 26 19.34 8.16 44.31
CA LYS A 26 20.59 8.61 44.96
C LYS A 26 21.30 7.47 45.69
N LYS A 27 20.57 6.53 46.31
CA LYS A 27 21.15 5.30 46.89
C LYS A 27 21.75 4.40 45.82
N ASP A 28 21.12 4.33 44.64
CA ASP A 28 21.60 3.60 43.46
C ASP A 28 22.76 4.32 42.73
N GLY A 29 23.26 5.43 43.29
CA GLY A 29 24.41 6.16 42.77
C GLY A 29 24.10 7.05 41.56
N TRP A 30 22.83 7.36 41.29
CA TRP A 30 22.47 8.25 40.20
C TRP A 30 22.90 9.70 40.49
N THR A 31 23.41 10.35 39.45
CA THR A 31 23.71 11.78 39.50
C THR A 31 22.44 12.59 39.27
N ASP A 32 22.43 13.81 39.79
CA ASP A 32 21.33 14.74 39.58
C ASP A 32 21.05 14.98 38.09
N ARG A 33 22.10 15.00 37.25
CA ARG A 33 21.97 15.08 35.79
C ARG A 33 21.20 13.90 35.19
N ARG A 34 21.46 12.69 35.68
CA ARG A 34 20.75 11.48 35.22
C ARG A 34 19.29 11.49 35.66
N ILE A 35 19.01 11.94 36.87
CA ILE A 35 17.64 12.10 37.39
C ILE A 35 16.90 13.17 36.58
N MET A 36 17.51 14.33 36.32
CA MET A 36 16.94 15.39 35.49
C MET A 36 16.48 14.88 34.11
N GLY A 37 17.34 14.14 33.41
CA GLY A 37 17.00 13.58 32.09
C GLY A 37 15.88 12.55 32.13
N ARG A 38 15.74 11.78 33.22
CA ARG A 38 14.69 10.77 33.35
C ARG A 38 13.31 11.37 33.62
N TYR A 39 13.26 12.51 34.33
CA TYR A 39 12.03 13.15 34.78
C TYR A 39 11.72 14.46 34.04
N GLY A 40 12.47 14.78 32.99
CA GLY A 40 12.24 15.98 32.17
C GLY A 40 12.41 17.29 32.93
N MET A 41 13.26 17.31 33.96
CA MET A 41 13.46 18.48 34.81
C MET A 41 14.79 19.17 34.49
N ASN A 42 14.80 20.49 34.44
CA ASN A 42 16.04 21.26 34.36
C ASN A 42 16.68 21.46 35.76
N ASN A 43 17.91 21.99 35.79
CA ASN A 43 18.69 22.15 37.03
C ASN A 43 18.00 23.08 38.05
N VAL A 44 17.31 24.12 37.56
CA VAL A 44 16.59 25.08 38.40
C VAL A 44 15.38 24.40 39.03
N SER A 45 14.60 23.66 38.25
CA SER A 45 13.42 22.91 38.67
C SER A 45 13.78 21.81 39.68
N LEU A 46 14.85 21.05 39.43
CA LEU A 46 15.31 20.04 40.39
C LEU A 46 15.80 20.68 41.69
N SER A 47 16.55 21.79 41.60
CA SER A 47 17.05 22.50 42.79
C SER A 47 15.92 23.08 43.64
N LYS A 48 14.89 23.64 43.01
CA LYS A 48 13.67 24.13 43.68
C LYS A 48 12.90 22.97 44.32
N TRP A 49 12.68 21.90 43.56
CA TRP A 49 11.99 20.71 44.03
C TRP A 49 12.66 20.09 45.26
N LYS A 50 14.00 20.01 45.30
CA LYS A 50 14.73 19.51 46.47
C LYS A 50 14.47 20.36 47.72
N LYS A 51 14.46 21.69 47.58
CA LYS A 51 14.18 22.60 48.72
C LYS A 51 12.76 22.46 49.24
N GLU A 52 11.81 22.13 48.37
CA GLU A 52 10.40 21.96 48.72
C GLU A 52 10.09 20.57 49.29
N ASN A 53 10.85 19.53 48.92
CA ASN A 53 10.52 18.13 49.21
C ASN A 53 11.53 17.40 50.12
N LEU A 54 12.71 17.97 50.36
CA LEU A 54 13.76 17.40 51.23
C LEU A 54 14.12 18.38 52.34
N THR A 55 14.46 17.87 53.52
CA THR A 55 15.01 18.69 54.59
C THR A 55 16.47 19.05 54.30
N LYS A 56 16.99 20.11 54.94
CA LYS A 56 18.38 20.53 54.76
C LYS A 56 19.37 19.39 55.09
N ASP A 57 19.04 18.57 56.08
CA ASP A 57 19.86 17.42 56.50
C ASP A 57 19.79 16.26 55.50
N GLU A 58 18.64 16.04 54.85
CA GLU A 58 18.53 15.04 53.77
C GLU A 58 19.34 15.45 52.54
N ILE A 59 19.37 16.74 52.21
CA ILE A 59 20.13 17.26 51.06
C ILE A 59 21.64 17.11 51.30
N THR A 60 22.13 17.44 52.50
CA THR A 60 23.56 17.33 52.85
C THR A 60 24.00 15.87 52.93
N ASN A 61 23.20 15.00 53.54
CA ASN A 61 23.51 13.56 53.64
C ASN A 61 23.49 12.83 52.28
N LEU A 62 22.66 13.27 51.32
CA LEU A 62 22.63 12.72 49.95
C LEU A 62 23.71 13.31 49.03
N SER A 63 24.31 14.44 49.40
CA SER A 63 25.42 15.08 48.68
C SER A 63 26.79 14.57 49.16
N LEU A 64 26.87 14.11 50.41
CA LEU A 64 28.07 13.55 50.99
C LEU A 64 28.21 12.07 50.64
N ARG A 65 29.03 11.77 49.64
CA ARG A 65 29.69 10.45 49.54
C ARG A 65 30.41 10.17 50.86
N LYS A 66 29.86 9.29 51.70
CA LYS A 66 30.69 8.29 52.39
C LYS A 66 30.91 7.16 51.39
N GLY A 67 31.93 7.28 50.55
CA GLY A 67 32.53 6.10 49.96
C GLY A 67 33.46 5.49 51.02
N PRO A 68 33.46 4.17 51.28
CA PRO A 68 34.65 3.56 51.82
C PRO A 68 35.76 3.79 50.79
N ALA A 69 36.92 4.25 51.26
CA ALA A 69 38.14 4.30 50.48
C ALA A 69 38.52 2.86 50.10
N ALA A 70 37.95 2.35 49.01
CA ALA A 70 38.48 1.19 48.33
C ALA A 70 39.73 1.66 47.61
N GLU A 71 40.88 1.15 48.03
CA GLU A 71 42.13 1.18 47.29
C GLU A 71 41.86 0.73 45.84
N VAL A 72 41.71 1.70 44.94
CA VAL A 72 41.70 1.40 43.51
C VAL A 72 43.15 1.17 43.13
N LYS A 73 43.60 -0.08 43.25
CA LYS A 73 44.67 -0.58 42.38
C LYS A 73 44.32 -0.12 40.97
N LYS A 74 45.19 0.68 40.37
CA LYS A 74 45.12 1.02 38.95
C LYS A 74 45.42 -0.25 38.15
N GLU A 75 44.49 -1.19 38.13
CA GLU A 75 44.39 -2.08 36.99
C GLU A 75 44.06 -1.18 35.81
N LYS A 76 45.00 -1.06 34.87
CA LYS A 76 44.70 -0.62 33.52
C LYS A 76 43.55 -1.51 33.05
N ARG A 77 42.32 -0.98 33.13
CA ARG A 77 41.20 -1.56 32.42
C ARG A 77 41.55 -1.36 30.95
N GLU A 78 42.15 -2.39 30.35
CA GLU A 78 42.03 -2.59 28.93
C GLU A 78 40.53 -2.64 28.66
N PHE A 79 39.99 -1.50 28.20
CA PHE A 79 38.68 -1.49 27.59
C PHE A 79 38.76 -2.53 26.48
N LYS A 80 38.13 -3.70 26.68
CA LYS A 80 37.99 -4.70 25.63
C LYS A 80 37.27 -4.00 24.48
N GLN A 81 38.03 -3.54 23.48
CA GLN A 81 37.50 -2.88 22.27
C GLN A 81 36.74 -3.87 21.38
N ALA A 82 36.89 -5.18 21.63
CA ALA A 82 36.31 -6.24 20.82
C ALA A 82 34.78 -6.12 20.59
N PRO A 83 33.92 -5.85 21.59
CA PRO A 83 32.47 -5.79 21.38
C PRO A 83 32.01 -4.56 20.59
N ILE A 84 32.75 -3.45 20.69
CA ILE A 84 32.43 -2.20 19.97
C ILE A 84 32.88 -2.32 18.51
N GLN A 85 34.05 -2.94 18.28
CA GLN A 85 34.55 -3.19 16.92
C GLN A 85 33.72 -4.23 16.15
N THR A 86 33.14 -5.23 16.82
CA THR A 86 32.21 -6.18 16.18
C THR A 86 30.91 -5.48 15.80
N PHE A 87 30.36 -4.66 16.69
CA PHE A 87 29.14 -3.89 16.42
C PHE A 87 29.32 -2.91 15.25
N ASP A 88 30.45 -2.20 15.17
CA ASP A 88 30.75 -1.31 14.05
C ASP A 88 30.89 -2.05 12.71
N LYS A 89 31.40 -3.29 12.72
CA LYS A 89 31.45 -4.14 11.52
C LYS A 89 30.05 -4.57 11.07
N GLU A 90 29.24 -5.05 12.00
CA GLU A 90 27.84 -5.45 11.74
C GLU A 90 27.03 -4.26 11.22
N LEU A 91 27.20 -3.07 11.80
CA LEU A 91 26.51 -1.86 11.37
C LEU A 91 26.92 -1.44 9.95
N LYS A 92 28.22 -1.49 9.62
CA LYS A 92 28.72 -1.21 8.26
C LYS A 92 28.22 -2.22 7.25
N GLN A 93 28.15 -3.50 7.63
CA GLN A 93 27.63 -4.56 6.78
C GLN A 93 26.13 -4.36 6.51
N ALA A 94 25.33 -4.09 7.55
CA ALA A 94 23.91 -3.79 7.40
C ALA A 94 23.65 -2.53 6.54
N ILE A 95 24.49 -1.50 6.65
CA ILE A 95 24.41 -0.31 5.79
C ILE A 95 24.70 -0.66 4.33
N ALA A 96 25.67 -1.55 4.06
CA ALA A 96 25.97 -1.99 2.70
C ALA A 96 24.81 -2.81 2.12
N GLU A 97 24.27 -3.75 2.90
CA GLU A 97 23.10 -4.55 2.51
C GLU A 97 21.87 -3.67 2.22
N LEU A 98 21.60 -2.67 3.06
CA LEU A 98 20.51 -1.71 2.82
C LEU A 98 20.70 -0.89 1.53
N LYS A 99 21.93 -0.54 1.17
CA LYS A 99 22.22 0.19 -0.07
C LYS A 99 21.96 -0.67 -1.30
N GLU A 100 22.38 -1.93 -1.28
CA GLU A 100 22.11 -2.86 -2.37
C GLU A 100 20.61 -3.16 -2.50
N LEU A 101 19.93 -3.44 -1.39
CA LEU A 101 18.47 -3.64 -1.39
C LEU A 101 17.72 -2.41 -1.90
N LYS A 102 18.17 -1.21 -1.56
CA LYS A 102 17.58 0.03 -2.07
C LYS A 102 17.72 0.11 -3.59
N LYS A 103 18.91 -0.17 -4.12
CA LYS A 103 19.17 -0.17 -5.56
C LYS A 103 18.33 -1.22 -6.29
N GLU A 104 18.24 -2.43 -5.73
CA GLU A 104 17.39 -3.49 -6.30
C GLU A 104 15.91 -3.09 -6.31
N ASN A 105 15.43 -2.43 -5.25
CA ASN A 105 14.06 -1.94 -5.19
C ASN A 105 13.78 -0.83 -6.23
N GLU A 106 14.74 0.07 -6.47
CA GLU A 106 14.66 1.08 -7.53
C GLU A 106 14.60 0.44 -8.93
N ASP A 107 15.43 -0.59 -9.17
CA ASP A 107 15.43 -1.38 -10.41
C ASP A 107 14.10 -2.11 -10.62
N LEU A 108 13.60 -2.79 -9.59
CA LEU A 108 12.31 -3.49 -9.62
C LEU A 108 11.15 -2.52 -9.87
N THR A 109 11.19 -1.35 -9.23
CA THR A 109 10.18 -0.31 -9.46
C THR A 109 10.20 0.16 -10.91
N SER A 110 11.38 0.36 -11.49
CA SER A 110 11.55 0.77 -12.89
C SER A 110 11.06 -0.30 -13.88
N ARG A 111 11.30 -1.58 -13.59
CA ARG A 111 10.78 -2.69 -14.40
C ARG A 111 9.26 -2.80 -14.30
N LEU A 112 8.71 -2.64 -13.10
CA LEU A 112 7.27 -2.69 -12.87
C LEU A 112 6.55 -1.54 -13.58
N THR A 113 7.13 -0.34 -13.61
CA THR A 113 6.54 0.80 -14.34
C THR A 113 6.58 0.57 -15.84
N LEU A 114 7.67 0.02 -16.38
CA LEU A 114 7.77 -0.31 -17.81
C LEU A 114 6.73 -1.35 -18.21
N ALA A 115 6.64 -2.48 -17.48
CA ALA A 115 5.69 -3.55 -17.76
C ALA A 115 4.24 -3.05 -17.74
N LYS A 116 3.88 -2.17 -16.78
CA LYS A 116 2.54 -1.56 -16.74
C LYS A 116 2.24 -0.68 -17.96
N VAL A 117 3.24 0.01 -18.50
CA VAL A 117 3.07 0.84 -19.71
C VAL A 117 2.86 -0.06 -20.92
N GLU A 118 3.64 -1.12 -21.04
CA GLU A 118 3.53 -2.12 -22.11
C GLU A 118 2.15 -2.80 -22.08
N ASP A 119 1.74 -3.35 -20.93
CA ASP A 119 0.41 -3.97 -20.74
C ASP A 119 -0.74 -3.01 -21.09
N ASN A 120 -0.64 -1.74 -20.68
CA ASN A 120 -1.65 -0.74 -21.02
C ASN A 120 -1.70 -0.44 -22.52
N SER A 121 -0.53 -0.41 -23.19
CA SER A 121 -0.48 -0.19 -24.63
C SER A 121 -1.08 -1.35 -25.41
N GLU A 122 -0.82 -2.59 -24.98
CA GLU A 122 -1.42 -3.79 -25.56
C GLU A 122 -2.93 -3.82 -25.33
N LEU A 123 -3.39 -3.46 -24.12
CA LEU A 123 -4.81 -3.37 -23.79
C LEU A 123 -5.54 -2.39 -24.71
N GLU A 124 -4.94 -1.24 -25.00
CA GLU A 124 -5.56 -0.22 -25.85
C GLU A 124 -5.59 -0.63 -27.32
N ASN A 125 -4.56 -1.33 -27.79
CA ASN A 125 -4.58 -1.94 -29.12
C ASN A 125 -5.69 -3.00 -29.23
N LEU A 126 -5.86 -3.85 -28.22
CA LEU A 126 -6.91 -4.86 -28.18
C LEU A 126 -8.31 -4.22 -28.16
N LYS A 127 -8.51 -3.15 -27.37
CA LYS A 127 -9.78 -2.41 -27.37
C LYS A 127 -10.10 -1.82 -28.74
N SER A 128 -9.11 -1.24 -29.42
CA SER A 128 -9.29 -0.72 -30.77
C SER A 128 -9.72 -1.83 -31.73
N ALA A 129 -9.02 -2.97 -31.71
CA ALA A 129 -9.35 -4.11 -32.57
C ALA A 129 -10.76 -4.67 -32.28
N CYS A 130 -11.17 -4.73 -31.01
CA CYS A 130 -12.55 -5.12 -30.65
C CYS A 130 -13.57 -4.14 -31.22
N SER A 131 -13.33 -2.84 -31.15
CA SER A 131 -14.24 -1.83 -31.69
C SER A 131 -14.39 -1.94 -33.22
N ASP A 132 -13.30 -2.22 -33.93
CA ASP A 132 -13.33 -2.44 -35.38
C ASP A 132 -14.17 -3.68 -35.75
N LEU A 133 -13.99 -4.79 -35.02
CA LEU A 133 -14.78 -6.01 -35.22
C LEU A 133 -16.27 -5.83 -34.89
N GLU A 134 -16.60 -5.03 -33.87
CA GLU A 134 -17.98 -4.69 -33.55
C GLU A 134 -18.63 -3.91 -34.70
N ASN A 135 -17.94 -2.93 -35.26
CA ASN A 135 -18.42 -2.15 -36.41
C ASN A 135 -18.61 -3.02 -37.67
N GLU A 136 -17.68 -3.94 -37.92
CA GLU A 136 -17.80 -4.92 -39.01
C GLU A 136 -19.03 -5.82 -38.81
N THR A 137 -19.24 -6.31 -37.59
CA THR A 137 -20.40 -7.15 -37.24
C THR A 137 -21.72 -6.41 -37.50
N ILE A 138 -21.83 -5.14 -37.09
CA ILE A 138 -23.02 -4.31 -37.35
C ILE A 138 -23.24 -4.14 -38.87
N THR A 139 -22.16 -3.95 -39.61
CA THR A 139 -22.21 -3.78 -41.08
C THR A 139 -22.73 -5.05 -41.76
N LEU A 140 -22.19 -6.21 -41.37
CA LEU A 140 -22.63 -7.51 -41.90
C LEU A 140 -24.09 -7.82 -41.54
N GLN A 141 -24.50 -7.53 -40.30
CA GLN A 141 -25.90 -7.68 -39.89
C GLN A 141 -26.85 -6.84 -40.74
N ARG A 142 -26.47 -5.60 -41.07
CA ARG A 142 -27.27 -4.76 -41.96
C ARG A 142 -27.39 -5.37 -43.36
N GLN A 143 -26.29 -5.88 -43.92
CA GLN A 143 -26.31 -6.53 -45.24
C GLN A 143 -27.21 -7.77 -45.26
N ILE A 144 -27.20 -8.58 -44.19
CA ILE A 144 -28.11 -9.73 -44.07
C ILE A 144 -29.56 -9.28 -44.14
N ILE A 145 -29.94 -8.26 -43.34
CA ILE A 145 -31.30 -7.72 -43.33
C ILE A 145 -31.71 -7.24 -44.73
N GLU A 146 -30.84 -6.50 -45.43
CA GLU A 146 -31.11 -6.06 -46.80
C GLU A 146 -31.33 -7.23 -47.76
N LYS A 147 -30.54 -8.31 -47.63
CA LYS A 147 -30.71 -9.52 -48.43
C LYS A 147 -31.99 -10.28 -48.09
N ASP A 148 -32.39 -10.34 -46.84
CA ASP A 148 -33.67 -10.95 -46.45
C ASP A 148 -34.86 -10.20 -47.05
N TYR A 149 -34.82 -8.87 -47.09
CA TYR A 149 -35.82 -8.07 -47.79
C TYR A 149 -35.84 -8.34 -49.31
N GLU A 150 -34.66 -8.42 -49.95
CA GLU A 150 -34.57 -8.77 -51.38
C GLU A 150 -35.17 -10.15 -51.67
N ILE A 151 -34.89 -11.15 -50.82
CA ILE A 151 -35.42 -12.52 -50.95
C ILE A 151 -36.95 -12.49 -50.82
N THR A 152 -37.46 -11.83 -49.78
CA THR A 152 -38.90 -11.70 -49.54
C THR A 152 -39.62 -11.09 -50.75
N ASN A 153 -39.06 -10.04 -51.35
CA ASN A 153 -39.63 -9.42 -52.54
C ASN A 153 -39.62 -10.37 -53.75
N LYS A 154 -38.54 -11.14 -53.93
CA LYS A 154 -38.47 -12.16 -54.99
C LYS A 154 -39.49 -13.27 -54.78
N ASP A 155 -39.71 -13.70 -53.54
CA ASP A 155 -40.71 -14.72 -53.22
C ASP A 155 -42.14 -14.25 -53.55
N TYR A 156 -42.47 -12.98 -53.23
CA TYR A 156 -43.76 -12.40 -53.64
C TYR A 156 -43.91 -12.37 -55.17
N ALA A 157 -42.86 -11.99 -55.90
CA ALA A 157 -42.90 -11.98 -57.36
C ALA A 157 -43.07 -13.38 -57.95
N LEU A 158 -42.39 -14.38 -57.39
CA LEU A 158 -42.52 -15.79 -57.77
C LEU A 158 -43.93 -16.32 -57.51
N GLN A 159 -44.53 -16.01 -56.36
CA GLN A 159 -45.91 -16.39 -56.07
C GLN A 159 -46.89 -15.80 -57.08
N SER A 160 -46.75 -14.51 -57.42
CA SER A 160 -47.59 -13.86 -58.44
C SER A 160 -47.46 -14.54 -59.81
N LEU A 161 -46.23 -14.87 -60.22
CA LEU A 161 -45.98 -15.55 -61.48
C LEU A 161 -46.58 -16.96 -61.49
N ASN A 162 -46.47 -17.69 -60.38
CA ASN A 162 -47.02 -19.03 -60.25
C ASN A 162 -48.56 -19.04 -60.40
N ILE A 163 -49.25 -18.06 -59.80
CA ILE A 163 -50.69 -17.88 -59.99
C ILE A 163 -51.03 -17.63 -61.47
N LYS A 164 -50.29 -16.74 -62.15
CA LYS A 164 -50.50 -16.48 -63.59
C LYS A 164 -50.31 -17.75 -64.42
N MET A 165 -49.26 -18.52 -64.15
CA MET A 165 -48.99 -19.77 -64.83
C MET A 165 -50.12 -20.79 -64.63
N GLN A 166 -50.63 -20.94 -63.41
CA GLN A 166 -51.77 -21.82 -63.13
C GLN A 166 -53.03 -21.40 -63.91
N ASN A 167 -53.29 -20.09 -64.03
CA ASN A 167 -54.41 -19.59 -64.83
C ASN A 167 -54.23 -19.94 -66.31
N TYR A 168 -53.05 -19.70 -66.88
CA TYR A 168 -52.77 -20.09 -68.27
C TYR A 168 -52.89 -21.60 -68.50
N GLN A 169 -52.47 -22.43 -67.54
CA GLN A 169 -52.64 -23.88 -67.63
C GLN A 169 -54.13 -24.28 -67.66
N LYS A 170 -54.97 -23.65 -66.83
CA LYS A 170 -56.42 -23.86 -66.82
C LYS A 170 -57.07 -23.43 -68.13
N GLU A 171 -56.73 -22.24 -68.64
CA GLU A 171 -57.23 -21.74 -69.92
C GLU A 171 -56.85 -22.67 -71.08
N ASN A 172 -55.59 -23.10 -71.14
CA ASN A 172 -55.13 -24.03 -72.18
C ASN A 172 -55.84 -25.39 -72.09
N ALA A 173 -56.08 -25.91 -70.88
CA ALA A 173 -56.87 -27.12 -70.69
C ALA A 173 -58.32 -26.95 -71.20
N ALA A 174 -58.96 -25.82 -70.90
CA ALA A 174 -60.30 -25.51 -71.39
C ALA A 174 -60.36 -25.41 -72.92
N LEU A 175 -59.37 -24.75 -73.54
CA LEU A 175 -59.27 -24.64 -75.00
C LEU A 175 -59.10 -26.01 -75.66
N LYS A 176 -58.26 -26.89 -75.10
CA LYS A 176 -58.09 -28.26 -75.60
C LYS A 176 -59.39 -29.05 -75.58
N GLU A 177 -60.18 -28.93 -74.51
CA GLU A 177 -61.47 -29.63 -74.43
C GLU A 177 -62.49 -29.05 -75.44
N LEU A 178 -62.52 -27.74 -75.64
CA LEU A 178 -63.37 -27.12 -76.67
C LEU A 178 -63.03 -27.64 -78.07
N VAL A 179 -61.75 -27.70 -78.41
CA VAL A 179 -61.30 -28.27 -79.71
C VAL A 179 -61.69 -29.74 -79.82
N ARG A 180 -61.56 -30.53 -78.74
CA ARG A 180 -61.98 -31.94 -78.71
C ARG A 180 -63.48 -32.13 -78.97
N LEU A 181 -64.32 -31.17 -78.55
CA LEU A 181 -65.77 -31.21 -78.78
C LEU A 181 -66.18 -30.77 -80.20
N TRP A 182 -65.29 -30.10 -80.92
CA TRP A 182 -65.55 -29.55 -82.26
C TRP A 182 -65.09 -30.43 -83.42
N ILE A 183 -64.23 -31.42 -83.15
CA ILE A 183 -63.71 -32.40 -84.11
C ILE A 183 -64.42 -33.73 -83.89
#